data_AF-A0A936JQ94-F1
#
_entry.id   AF-A0A936JQ94-F1
#
_cell.length_a   1.000
_cell.length_b   1.000
_cell.length_c   1.000
_cell.angle_alpha   90.00
_cell.angle_beta   90.00
_cell.angle_gamma   90.00
#
_symmetry.space_group_name_H-M   'P 1'
#
loop_
_entity.id
_entity.type
_entity.pdbx_description
1 polymer ?
#
loop_
_entity_poly.entity_id
_entity_poly.type
_entity_poly.pdbx_seq_one_letter_code
_entity_poly.pdbx_strand_id
1 'polypeptide(L)'
;MNGAMEPFYLSVVAFGDGRFAEAAEHARRAAELDPASSVFREAAVYLARVVVDGKSGVYVTGEAFGAFIRGGSNTRLYRATSAALGDVYSAFQGADLLDIGTSATASPFYQP
;
A
#
# COMPACT_ATOMS: atom_id res chain seq x y z
N MET A 1 -18.51 -6.54 19.28
CA MET A 1 -17.26 -6.22 18.56
C MET A 1 -16.27 -7.35 18.84
N ASN A 2 -15.59 -7.86 17.82
CA ASN A 2 -14.59 -8.92 17.97
C ASN A 2 -13.42 -8.40 18.82
N GLY A 3 -13.09 -9.04 19.94
CA GLY A 3 -12.16 -8.49 20.94
C GLY A 3 -10.75 -8.19 20.42
N ALA A 4 -10.34 -8.84 19.33
CA ALA A 4 -9.06 -8.60 18.65
C ALA A 4 -9.06 -7.34 17.75
N MET A 5 -10.23 -6.86 17.31
CA MET A 5 -10.31 -5.70 16.41
C MET A 5 -9.98 -4.37 17.11
N GLU A 6 -10.30 -4.25 18.40
CA GLU A 6 -9.98 -3.06 19.19
C GLU A 6 -8.45 -2.83 19.30
N PRO A 7 -7.65 -3.81 19.77
CA PRO A 7 -6.19 -3.64 19.78
C PRO A 7 -5.63 -3.51 18.36
N PHE A 8 -6.20 -4.19 17.36
CA PHE A 8 -5.77 -3.97 15.98
C PHE A 8 -6.00 -2.51 15.51
N TYR A 9 -7.17 -1.94 15.80
CA TYR A 9 -7.47 -0.54 15.51
C TYR A 9 -6.48 0.42 16.20
N LEU A 10 -6.21 0.21 17.49
CA LEU A 10 -5.23 1.01 18.23
C LEU A 10 -3.82 0.89 17.64
N SER A 11 -3.45 -0.28 17.11
CA SER A 11 -2.17 -0.45 16.43
C SER A 11 -2.03 0.44 15.18
N VAL A 12 -3.12 0.58 14.40
CA VAL A 12 -3.14 1.42 13.20
C VAL A 12 -3.05 2.90 13.56
N VAL A 13 -3.79 3.33 14.58
CA VAL A 13 -3.74 4.72 15.09
C VAL A 13 -2.33 5.06 15.59
N ALA A 14 -1.76 4.23 16.46
CA ALA A 14 -0.42 4.45 16.99
C ALA A 14 0.65 4.47 15.88
N PHE A 15 0.53 3.62 14.86
CA PHE A 15 1.44 3.63 13.72
C PHE A 15 1.34 4.91 12.88
N GLY A 16 0.13 5.42 12.68
CA GLY A 16 -0.13 6.71 12.03
C GLY A 16 0.53 7.88 12.75
N ASP A 17 0.47 7.86 14.09
CA ASP A 17 1.09 8.86 14.97
C ASP A 17 2.62 8.71 15.12
N GLY A 18 3.23 7.68 14.52
CA GLY A 18 4.65 7.41 14.65
C GLY A 18 5.06 6.69 15.96
N ARG A 19 4.09 6.27 16.78
CA ARG A 19 4.31 5.55 18.05
C ARG A 19 4.50 4.06 17.80
N PHE A 20 5.61 3.68 17.17
CA PHE A 20 5.82 2.33 16.65
C PHE A 20 5.90 1.23 17.71
N ALA A 21 6.45 1.52 18.88
CA ALA A 21 6.49 0.55 19.98
C ALA A 21 5.08 0.22 20.49
N GLU A 22 4.22 1.24 20.66
CA GLU A 22 2.82 1.05 21.05
C GLU A 22 2.02 0.35 19.95
N ALA A 23 2.28 0.69 18.68
CA ALA A 23 1.67 0.00 17.56
C ALA A 23 2.00 -1.50 17.55
N ALA A 24 3.27 -1.87 17.74
CA ALA A 24 3.70 -3.26 17.77
C ALA A 24 3.05 -4.05 18.93
N GLU A 25 2.95 -3.44 20.11
CA GLU A 25 2.34 -4.07 21.27
C GLU A 25 0.84 -4.33 21.07
N HIS A 26 0.13 -3.34 20.52
CA HIS A 26 -1.28 -3.49 20.17
C HIS A 26 -1.51 -4.57 19.09
N ALA A 27 -0.66 -4.64 18.07
CA ALA A 27 -0.77 -5.67 17.04
C ALA A 27 -0.48 -7.08 17.57
N ARG A 28 0.53 -7.23 18.45
CA ARG A 28 0.82 -8.49 19.15
C ARG A 28 -0.41 -8.98 19.92
N ARG A 29 -1.06 -8.07 20.67
CA ARG A 29 -2.26 -8.39 21.44
C ARG A 29 -3.45 -8.79 20.56
N ALA A 30 -3.62 -8.16 19.39
CA ALA A 30 -4.63 -8.58 18.42
C ALA A 30 -4.37 -10.00 17.89
N ALA A 31 -3.11 -10.33 17.59
CA ALA A 31 -2.71 -11.66 17.12
C ALA A 31 -2.89 -12.75 18.20
N GLU A 32 -2.73 -12.40 19.47
CA GLU A 32 -2.96 -13.33 20.59
C GLU A 32 -4.44 -13.60 20.84
N LEU A 33 -5.29 -12.59 20.66
CA LEU A 33 -6.73 -12.70 20.84
C LEU A 33 -7.43 -13.44 19.69
N ASP A 34 -6.86 -13.40 18.49
CA ASP A 34 -7.31 -14.17 17.34
C ASP A 34 -6.12 -14.72 16.53
N PRO A 35 -5.55 -15.88 16.96
CA PRO A 35 -4.41 -16.50 16.30
C PRO A 35 -4.71 -17.05 14.90
N ALA A 36 -5.98 -17.22 14.54
CA ALA A 36 -6.39 -17.70 13.23
C ALA A 36 -6.36 -16.59 12.17
N SER A 37 -6.41 -15.32 12.58
CA SER A 37 -6.32 -14.18 11.69
C SER A 37 -4.89 -13.98 11.19
N SER A 38 -4.68 -14.28 9.90
CA SER A 38 -3.42 -13.97 9.22
C SER A 38 -3.10 -12.49 9.26
N VAL A 39 -4.11 -11.61 9.18
CA VAL A 39 -3.92 -10.15 9.20
C VAL A 39 -3.27 -9.69 10.51
N PHE A 40 -3.77 -10.14 11.66
CA PHE A 40 -3.22 -9.71 12.95
C PHE A 40 -1.81 -10.27 13.17
N ARG A 41 -1.57 -11.52 12.77
CA ARG A 41 -0.26 -12.14 12.83
C ARG A 41 0.77 -11.39 11.98
N GLU A 42 0.46 -11.13 10.71
CA GLU A 42 1.37 -10.42 9.82
C GLU A 42 1.59 -8.97 10.27
N ALA A 43 0.58 -8.30 10.82
CA ALA A 43 0.71 -6.97 11.41
C ALA A 43 1.68 -6.97 12.60
N ALA A 44 1.59 -7.95 13.50
CA ALA A 44 2.51 -8.09 14.63
C ALA A 44 3.96 -8.30 14.16
N VAL A 45 4.17 -9.18 13.17
CA VAL A 45 5.50 -9.43 12.56
C VAL A 45 6.07 -8.16 11.94
N TYR A 46 5.27 -7.47 11.12
CA TYR A 46 5.70 -6.25 10.45
C TYR A 46 6.05 -5.15 11.45
N LEU A 47 5.20 -4.91 12.44
CA LEU A 47 5.40 -3.82 13.40
C LEU A 47 6.56 -4.11 14.36
N ALA A 48 6.80 -5.37 14.75
CA ALA A 48 8.01 -5.75 15.48
C ALA A 48 9.28 -5.42 14.67
N ARG A 49 9.26 -5.68 13.36
CA ARG A 49 10.35 -5.33 12.44
C ARG A 49 10.54 -3.82 12.28
N VAL A 50 9.45 -3.04 12.25
CA VAL A 50 9.52 -1.57 12.20
C VAL A 50 10.11 -0.96 13.47
N VAL A 51 9.89 -1.56 14.65
CA VAL A 51 10.50 -1.09 15.90
C VAL A 51 12.03 -1.20 15.85
N VAL A 52 12.56 -2.27 15.24
CA VAL A 52 14.01 -2.51 15.16
C VAL A 52 14.64 -1.73 14.01
N ASP A 53 14.05 -1.79 12.83
CA ASP A 53 14.68 -1.30 11.59
C ASP A 53 14.15 0.07 11.12
N GLY A 54 13.20 0.66 11.85
CA GLY A 54 12.43 1.81 11.37
C GLY A 54 11.50 1.45 10.19
N LYS A 55 10.86 2.44 9.58
CA LYS A 55 10.06 2.22 8.36
C LYS A 55 11.00 1.96 7.18
N SER A 56 10.94 0.78 6.54
CA SER A 56 11.70 0.53 5.30
C SER A 56 11.04 1.26 4.14
N GLY A 57 11.73 2.28 3.63
CA GLY A 57 11.24 3.12 2.55
C GLY A 57 11.42 2.51 1.18
N VAL A 58 10.47 1.68 0.74
CA VAL A 58 10.25 1.48 -0.71
C VAL A 58 9.06 2.31 -1.20
N TYR A 59 8.15 2.67 -0.30
CA TYR A 59 6.98 3.53 -0.54
C TYR A 59 6.97 4.81 0.30
N VAL A 60 8.01 5.03 1.10
CA VAL A 60 8.09 6.17 2.05
C VAL A 60 8.58 7.44 1.33
N THR A 61 9.25 7.31 0.19
CA THR A 61 9.64 8.46 -0.64
C THR A 61 9.15 8.23 -2.06
N GLY A 62 8.53 9.26 -2.66
CA GLY A 62 8.13 9.21 -4.07
C GLY A 62 9.31 8.96 -5.03
N GLU A 63 10.53 9.26 -4.56
CA GLU A 63 11.78 9.00 -5.27
C GLU A 63 12.15 7.50 -5.30
N ALA A 64 12.05 6.78 -4.17
CA ALA A 64 12.31 5.33 -4.13
C ALA A 64 11.28 4.53 -4.94
N PHE A 65 10.01 4.94 -4.87
CA PHE A 65 8.95 4.40 -5.72
C PHE A 65 9.19 4.71 -7.20
N GLY A 66 9.59 5.95 -7.51
CA GLY A 66 9.95 6.37 -8.86
C GLY A 66 11.15 5.61 -9.44
N ALA A 67 12.16 5.29 -8.62
CA ALA A 67 13.30 4.47 -9.00
C ALA A 67 12.93 2.99 -9.19
N PHE A 68 12.03 2.45 -8.36
CA PHE A 68 11.52 1.09 -8.48
C PHE A 68 10.70 0.89 -9.78
N ILE A 69 9.79 1.82 -10.09
CA ILE A 69 8.96 1.76 -11.32
C ILE A 69 9.78 2.07 -12.58
N ARG A 70 10.72 3.02 -12.54
CA ARG A 70 11.51 3.41 -13.73
C ARG A 70 12.77 2.57 -13.95
N GLY A 71 13.34 2.01 -12.89
CA GLY A 71 14.57 1.19 -12.92
C GLY A 71 14.34 -0.32 -12.97
N GLY A 72 13.11 -0.80 -12.73
CA GLY A 72 12.76 -2.21 -12.89
C GLY A 72 12.49 -2.59 -14.35
N SER A 73 12.78 -3.84 -14.72
CA SER A 73 12.55 -4.46 -16.05
C SER A 73 11.10 -4.30 -16.59
N ASN A 74 10.16 -3.89 -15.74
CA ASN A 74 8.74 -3.81 -16.05
C ASN A 74 8.31 -2.54 -16.80
N THR A 75 9.18 -1.55 -17.03
CA THR A 75 8.81 -0.33 -17.77
C THR A 75 8.32 -0.62 -19.19
N ARG A 76 8.87 -1.68 -19.83
CA ARG A 76 8.39 -2.16 -21.13
C ARG A 76 7.02 -2.84 -21.02
N LEU A 77 6.80 -3.60 -19.96
CA LEU A 77 5.53 -4.25 -19.68
C LEU A 77 4.43 -3.20 -19.42
N TYR A 78 4.68 -2.23 -18.53
CA TYR A 78 3.75 -1.12 -18.27
C TYR A 78 3.41 -0.37 -19.57
N ARG A 79 4.41 -0.06 -20.40
CA ARG A 79 4.16 0.61 -21.69
C ARG A 79 3.28 -0.23 -22.62
N ALA A 80 3.55 -1.52 -22.74
CA ALA A 80 2.77 -2.42 -23.58
C ALA A 80 1.32 -2.56 -23.07
N THR A 81 1.14 -2.71 -21.76
CA THR A 81 -0.17 -2.80 -21.11
C THR A 81 -0.96 -1.50 -21.26
N SER A 82 -0.34 -0.33 -21.04
CA SER A 82 -1.01 0.96 -21.21
C SER A 82 -1.42 1.22 -22.67
N ALA A 83 -0.60 0.81 -23.65
CA ALA A 83 -0.97 0.91 -25.06
C ALA A 83 -2.18 0.03 -25.39
N ALA A 84 -2.16 -1.23 -24.96
CA ALA A 84 -3.28 -2.16 -25.17
C ALA A 84 -4.58 -1.69 -24.50
N LEU A 85 -4.49 -1.12 -23.29
CA LEU A 85 -5.64 -0.52 -22.61
C LEU A 85 -6.13 0.74 -23.32
N GLY A 86 -5.23 1.56 -23.86
CA GLY A 86 -5.59 2.74 -24.66
C GLY A 86 -6.42 2.38 -25.90
N ASP A 87 -6.06 1.30 -26.60
CA ASP A 87 -6.82 0.81 -27.76
C ASP A 87 -8.22 0.33 -27.35
N VAL A 88 -8.33 -0.37 -26.21
CA VAL A 88 -9.62 -0.83 -25.67
C VAL A 88 -10.49 0.35 -25.24
N TYR A 89 -9.94 1.32 -24.50
CA TYR A 89 -10.71 2.49 -24.06
C TYR A 89 -11.13 3.38 -25.21
N SER A 90 -10.32 3.50 -26.27
CA SER A 90 -10.69 4.26 -27.47
C SER A 90 -11.88 3.63 -28.23
N ALA A 91 -12.12 2.33 -28.05
CA ALA A 91 -13.28 1.64 -28.61
C ALA A 91 -14.57 1.87 -27.81
N PHE A 92 -14.50 2.35 -26.57
CA PHE A 92 -15.66 2.72 -25.76
C PHE A 92 -15.97 4.21 -25.97
N GLN A 93 -16.90 4.53 -26.87
CA GLN A 93 -17.45 5.88 -26.93
C GLN A 93 -18.42 6.11 -25.75
N GLY A 94 -18.07 7.03 -24.84
CA GLY A 94 -18.97 7.52 -23.78
C GLY A 94 -18.93 6.74 -22.46
N ALA A 95 -17.81 6.14 -22.09
CA ALA A 95 -17.65 5.50 -20.77
C ALA A 95 -17.01 6.47 -19.76
N ASP A 96 -17.62 6.59 -18.58
CA ASP A 96 -17.00 7.24 -17.42
C ASP A 96 -15.98 6.27 -16.79
N LEU A 97 -14.70 6.60 -16.86
CA LEU A 97 -13.63 5.77 -16.32
C LEU A 97 -13.23 6.24 -14.91
N LEU A 98 -13.42 5.37 -13.92
CA LEU A 98 -12.87 5.56 -12.58
C LEU A 98 -11.49 4.88 -12.50
N ASP A 99 -10.43 5.68 -12.51
CA ASP A 99 -9.06 5.20 -12.32
C ASP A 99 -8.68 5.21 -10.82
N ILE A 100 -8.29 4.05 -10.29
CA ILE A 100 -7.91 3.86 -8.88
C ILE A 100 -6.44 3.44 -8.83
N GLY A 101 -5.58 4.31 -8.29
CA GLY A 101 -4.14 4.04 -8.13
C GLY A 101 -3.20 4.87 -9.00
N THR A 102 -3.53 6.13 -9.30
CA THR A 102 -2.79 7.03 -10.22
C THR A 102 -1.43 7.52 -9.72
N SER A 103 -0.92 7.03 -8.58
CA SER A 103 0.42 7.41 -8.14
C SER A 103 1.47 6.84 -9.11
N ALA A 104 1.96 7.72 -10.00
CA ALA A 104 3.02 7.59 -11.02
C ALA A 104 2.64 7.35 -12.49
N THR A 105 1.36 7.33 -12.87
CA THR A 105 0.98 7.55 -14.28
C THR A 105 0.70 9.02 -14.48
N ALA A 106 1.65 9.74 -15.10
CA ALA A 106 1.33 11.00 -15.73
C ALA A 106 0.23 10.72 -16.77
N SER A 107 -0.99 11.14 -16.44
CA SER A 107 -2.11 11.10 -17.37
C SER A 107 -1.74 11.92 -18.60
N PRO A 108 -1.81 11.36 -19.82
CA PRO A 108 -1.61 12.14 -21.05
C PRO A 108 -2.72 13.17 -21.31
N PHE A 109 -3.73 13.25 -20.42
CA PHE A 109 -4.88 14.15 -20.54
C PHE A 109 -4.82 15.36 -19.60
N TYR A 110 -3.70 15.60 -18.92
CA TYR A 110 -3.50 16.85 -18.19
C TYR A 110 -2.96 17.94 -19.12
N GLN A 111 -3.79 18.92 -19.47
CA GLN A 111 -3.35 20.25 -19.89
C GLN A 111 -3.87 21.29 -18.87
N PRO A 112 -3.08 22.32 -18.56
CA PRO A 112 -3.44 23.36 -17.59
C PRO A 112 -4.63 24.22 -18.01
#